data_AF-A0A2M9CAC7-F1
#
_entry.id   AF-A0A2M9CAC7-F1
#
_cell.length_a   1.000
_cell.length_b   1.000
_cell.length_c   1.000
_cell.angle_alpha   90.00
_cell.angle_beta   90.00
_cell.angle_gamma   90.00
#
_symmetry.space_group_name_H-M   'P 1'
#
loop_
_entity.id
_entity.type
_entity.pdbx_description
1 polymer ?
#
loop_
_entity_poly.entity_id
_entity_poly.type
_entity_poly.pdbx_seq_one_letter_code
_entity_poly.pdbx_strand_id
1 'polypeptide(L)'
;MVNVNMQAINQKTAMEYLKFFYPPLRNEITQLSLQDNFAGVIQATINYLKRLLQESKVNIIAHHIKLMDMIYKNGDSYVKSIIENIFVRSFESFKKHGKIQHWKLLYQNMPVSFQIIYNEQRKQDKIFFGK
;
A
#
# COMPACT_ATOMS: atom_id res chain seq x y z
N MET A 1 -13.90 4.52 32.31
CA MET A 1 -13.47 4.07 30.98
C MET A 1 -13.38 5.30 30.09
N VAL A 2 -12.17 5.71 29.69
CA VAL A 2 -12.02 6.83 28.76
C VAL A 2 -12.48 6.35 27.40
N ASN A 3 -13.58 6.92 26.91
CA ASN A 3 -14.04 6.71 25.54
C ASN A 3 -13.08 7.52 24.66
N VAL A 4 -11.90 6.94 24.36
CA VAL A 4 -10.97 7.53 23.40
C VAL A 4 -11.67 7.43 22.06
N ASN A 5 -12.27 8.53 21.63
CA ASN A 5 -12.77 8.68 20.28
C ASN A 5 -11.52 8.62 19.37
N MET A 6 -11.13 7.42 18.94
CA MET A 6 -9.97 7.22 18.09
C MET A 6 -10.28 7.90 16.77
N GLN A 7 -9.78 9.12 16.62
CA GLN A 7 -9.84 9.83 15.36
C GLN A 7 -9.20 8.94 14.29
N ALA A 8 -9.88 8.79 13.16
CA ALA A 8 -9.36 8.03 12.04
C ALA A 8 -7.97 8.58 11.64
N ILE A 9 -7.09 7.68 11.21
CA ILE A 9 -5.76 8.03 10.71
C ILE A 9 -5.95 8.91 9.47
N ASN A 10 -5.65 10.21 9.62
CA ASN A 10 -5.58 11.14 8.51
C ASN A 10 -4.22 11.06 7.81
N GLN A 11 -4.06 11.79 6.71
CA GLN A 11 -2.83 11.76 5.91
C GLN A 11 -1.56 12.11 6.70
N LYS A 12 -1.63 13.06 7.65
CA LYS A 12 -0.46 13.48 8.45
C LYS A 12 -0.02 12.35 9.36
N THR A 13 -0.96 11.75 10.10
CA THR A 13 -0.69 10.59 10.94
C THR A 13 -0.21 9.38 10.12
N ALA A 14 -0.81 9.12 8.96
CA ALA A 14 -0.38 8.06 8.05
C ALA A 14 1.07 8.25 7.61
N MET A 15 1.47 9.47 7.24
CA MET A 15 2.85 9.77 6.84
C MET A 15 3.86 9.54 7.97
N GLU A 16 3.51 9.85 9.23
CA GLU A 16 4.37 9.55 10.38
C GLU A 16 4.53 8.04 10.61
N TYR A 17 3.45 7.26 10.48
CA TYR A 17 3.55 5.80 10.48
C TYR A 17 4.49 5.29 9.39
N LEU A 18 4.37 5.82 8.18
CA LEU A 18 5.23 5.43 7.06
C LEU A 18 6.71 5.80 7.29
N LYS A 19 7.02 6.96 7.89
CA LYS A 19 8.41 7.31 8.27
C LYS A 19 9.01 6.33 9.29
N PHE A 20 8.19 5.83 10.20
CA PHE A 20 8.60 4.86 11.20
C PHE A 20 8.81 3.48 10.58
N PHE A 21 7.85 3.00 9.78
CA PHE A 21 7.88 1.67 9.17
C PHE A 21 8.84 1.52 8.00
N TYR A 22 9.23 2.61 7.33
CA TYR A 22 10.14 2.61 6.20
C TYR A 22 11.39 3.46 6.48
N PRO A 23 12.29 3.04 7.39
CA PRO A 23 13.53 3.79 7.64
C PRO A 23 14.33 4.16 6.38
N PRO A 24 14.45 3.28 5.35
CA PRO A 24 15.13 3.64 4.11
C PRO A 24 14.49 4.78 3.31
N LEU A 25 13.19 5.03 3.52
CA LEU A 25 12.43 6.08 2.83
C LEU A 25 12.22 7.33 3.69
N ARG A 26 12.69 7.35 4.95
CA ARG A 26 12.38 8.42 5.91
C ARG A 26 12.63 9.82 5.34
N ASN A 27 13.76 10.02 4.65
CA ASN A 27 14.10 11.33 4.07
C ASN A 27 13.15 11.71 2.94
N GLU A 28 12.88 10.79 2.01
CA GLU A 28 11.97 11.01 0.88
C GLU A 28 10.54 11.29 1.37
N ILE A 29 10.06 10.48 2.32
CA ILE A 29 8.73 10.68 2.94
C ILE A 29 8.69 12.04 3.66
N THR A 30 9.74 12.42 4.38
CA THR A 30 9.81 13.73 5.05
C THR A 30 9.68 14.88 4.05
N GLN A 31 10.39 14.83 2.93
CA GLN A 31 10.30 15.87 1.90
C GLN A 31 8.90 15.94 1.27
N LEU A 32 8.30 14.79 0.96
CA LEU A 32 6.94 14.74 0.41
C LEU A 32 5.88 15.18 1.42
N SER A 33 6.07 14.90 2.72
CA SER A 33 5.19 15.36 3.79
C SER A 33 5.18 16.88 3.93
N LEU A 34 6.29 17.57 3.69
CA LEU A 34 6.33 19.04 3.70
C LEU A 34 5.44 19.67 2.62
N GLN A 35 5.08 18.90 1.60
CA GLN A 35 4.22 19.31 0.49
C GLN A 35 2.80 18.74 0.60
N ASP A 36 2.44 18.15 1.76
CA ASP A 36 1.19 17.40 1.98
C ASP A 36 0.92 16.33 0.89
N ASN A 37 1.99 15.78 0.28
CA ASN A 37 1.90 14.90 -0.88
C ASN A 37 1.80 13.42 -0.47
N PHE A 38 0.65 13.04 0.11
CA PHE A 38 0.42 11.66 0.55
C PHE A 38 0.45 10.65 -0.60
N ALA A 39 -0.09 11.01 -1.76
CA ALA A 39 -0.04 10.18 -2.96
C ALA A 39 1.41 9.86 -3.38
N GLY A 40 2.28 10.87 -3.37
CA GLY A 40 3.71 10.72 -3.63
C GLY A 40 4.40 9.81 -2.61
N VAL A 41 4.04 9.92 -1.32
CA VAL A 41 4.57 9.03 -0.26
C VAL A 41 4.19 7.57 -0.52
N ILE A 42 2.94 7.32 -0.93
CA ILE A 42 2.49 5.97 -1.30
C ILE A 42 3.23 5.47 -2.55
N GLN A 43 3.47 6.34 -3.54
CA GLN A 43 4.25 6.01 -4.72
C GLN A 43 5.72 5.65 -4.39
N ALA A 44 6.38 6.40 -3.51
CA ALA A 44 7.73 6.10 -3.03
C ALA A 44 7.78 4.73 -2.33
N THR A 45 6.77 4.45 -1.52
CA THR A 45 6.60 3.14 -0.87
C THR A 45 6.46 2.02 -1.90
N ILE A 46 5.64 2.18 -2.93
CA ILE A 46 5.48 1.20 -4.02
C ILE A 46 6.80 0.97 -4.75
N ASN A 47 7.55 2.03 -5.05
CA ASN A 47 8.85 1.92 -5.71
C ASN A 47 9.85 1.12 -4.88
N TYR A 48 9.87 1.34 -3.56
CA TYR A 48 10.65 0.52 -2.64
C TYR A 48 10.25 -0.96 -2.66
N LEU A 49 8.95 -1.25 -2.60
CA LEU A 49 8.46 -2.63 -2.67
C LEU A 49 8.79 -3.31 -4.01
N LYS A 50 8.75 -2.57 -5.13
CA LYS A 50 9.18 -3.09 -6.44
C LYS A 50 10.66 -3.46 -6.44
N ARG A 51 11.52 -2.66 -5.83
CA ARG A 51 12.95 -3.00 -5.68
C ARG A 51 13.13 -4.27 -4.84
N LEU A 52 12.42 -4.38 -3.71
CA LEU A 52 12.44 -5.61 -2.90
C LEU A 52 11.96 -6.84 -3.69
N LEU A 53 11.00 -6.67 -4.60
CA LEU A 53 10.49 -7.76 -5.45
C LEU A 53 11.56 -8.27 -6.42
N GLN A 54 12.35 -7.36 -7.00
CA GLN A 54 13.49 -7.69 -7.86
C GLN A 54 14.60 -8.39 -7.07
N GLU A 55 14.82 -7.98 -5.82
CA GLU A 55 15.74 -8.62 -4.88
C GLU A 55 15.20 -9.93 -4.27
N SER A 56 14.02 -10.40 -4.71
CA SER A 56 13.37 -11.62 -4.20
C SER A 56 13.05 -11.59 -2.69
N LYS A 57 12.97 -10.41 -2.07
CA LYS A 57 12.70 -10.20 -0.63
C LYS A 57 11.19 -10.23 -0.32
N VAL A 58 10.50 -11.29 -0.76
CA VAL A 58 9.04 -11.40 -0.73
C VAL A 58 8.45 -11.29 0.68
N ASN A 59 9.11 -11.86 1.68
CA ASN A 59 8.64 -11.82 3.08
C ASN A 59 8.60 -10.38 3.64
N ILE A 60 9.56 -9.55 3.25
CA ILE A 60 9.61 -8.13 3.67
C ILE A 60 8.46 -7.36 3.04
N ILE A 61 8.18 -7.61 1.76
CA ILE A 61 7.03 -7.00 1.07
C ILE A 61 5.72 -7.41 1.74
N ALA A 62 5.54 -8.69 2.06
CA ALA A 62 4.33 -9.18 2.74
C ALA A 62 4.12 -8.49 4.10
N HIS A 63 5.20 -8.26 4.87
CA HIS A 63 5.13 -7.49 6.10
C HIS A 63 4.66 -6.05 5.86
N HIS A 64 5.21 -5.36 4.87
CA HIS A 64 4.81 -3.99 4.51
C HIS A 64 3.37 -3.89 4.00
N ILE A 65 2.87 -4.90 3.27
CA ILE A 65 1.47 -4.96 2.87
C ILE A 65 0.55 -5.03 4.11
N LYS A 66 0.91 -5.81 5.13
CA LYS A 66 0.14 -5.87 6.39
C LYS A 66 0.15 -4.54 7.14
N LEU A 67 1.29 -3.84 7.16
CA LEU A 67 1.38 -2.50 7.74
C LEU A 67 0.49 -1.49 6.99
N MET A 68 0.45 -1.56 5.66
CA MET A 68 -0.44 -0.71 4.87
C MET A 68 -1.92 -1.01 5.12
N ASP A 69 -2.30 -2.29 5.33
CA ASP A 69 -3.67 -2.66 5.70
C ASP A 69 -4.07 -2.14 7.09
N MET A 70 -3.12 -2.04 8.03
CA MET A 70 -3.37 -1.39 9.33
C MET A 70 -3.70 0.10 9.15
N ILE A 71 -2.92 0.82 8.33
CA ILE A 71 -3.19 2.24 8.01
C ILE A 71 -4.54 2.36 7.30
N TYR A 72 -4.81 1.49 6.33
CA TYR A 72 -6.06 1.47 5.57
C TYR A 72 -7.29 1.28 6.47
N LYS A 73 -7.30 0.25 7.33
CA LYS A 73 -8.44 -0.07 8.20
C LYS A 73 -8.83 1.08 9.12
N ASN A 74 -7.82 1.76 9.66
CA ASN A 74 -7.99 2.86 10.60
C ASN A 74 -8.02 4.23 9.91
N GLY A 75 -7.85 4.29 8.59
CA GLY A 75 -7.75 5.53 7.81
C GLY A 75 -9.09 6.25 7.65
N ASP A 76 -9.03 7.56 7.46
CA ASP A 76 -10.15 8.35 6.95
C ASP A 76 -10.46 8.02 5.47
N SER A 77 -11.52 8.61 4.94
CA SER A 77 -11.94 8.35 3.55
C SER A 77 -10.87 8.73 2.52
N TYR A 78 -10.09 9.78 2.78
CA TYR A 78 -9.03 10.22 1.87
C TYR A 78 -7.86 9.22 1.88
N VAL A 79 -7.38 8.83 3.06
CA VAL A 79 -6.31 7.83 3.21
C VAL A 79 -6.71 6.51 2.57
N LYS A 80 -7.94 6.05 2.81
CA LYS A 80 -8.48 4.82 2.20
C LYS A 80 -8.49 4.90 0.68
N SER A 81 -9.02 5.99 0.13
CA SER A 81 -9.08 6.22 -1.31
C SER A 81 -7.69 6.19 -1.97
N ILE A 82 -6.70 6.85 -1.36
CA ILE A 82 -5.33 6.85 -1.90
C ILE A 82 -4.71 5.45 -1.86
N ILE A 83 -4.89 4.71 -0.76
CA ILE A 83 -4.37 3.34 -0.65
C ILE A 83 -5.02 2.42 -1.69
N GLU A 84 -6.33 2.49 -1.88
CA GLU A 84 -7.04 1.68 -2.87
C GLU A 84 -6.57 1.99 -4.30
N ASN A 85 -6.51 3.26 -4.65
CA ASN A 85 -6.29 3.70 -6.03
C ASN A 85 -4.82 3.69 -6.45
N ILE A 86 -3.88 3.80 -5.50
CA ILE A 86 -2.44 3.82 -5.81
C ILE A 86 -1.78 2.53 -5.32
N PHE A 87 -1.91 2.19 -4.03
CA PHE A 87 -1.20 1.05 -3.45
C PHE A 87 -1.76 -0.29 -3.92
N VAL A 88 -3.05 -0.55 -3.72
CA VAL A 88 -3.67 -1.84 -4.13
C VAL A 88 -3.60 -2.00 -5.65
N ARG A 89 -3.85 -0.92 -6.39
CA ARG A 89 -3.74 -0.90 -7.86
C ARG A 89 -2.36 -1.34 -8.36
N SER A 90 -1.30 -1.00 -7.61
CA SER A 90 0.08 -1.36 -7.96
C SER A 90 0.35 -2.88 -7.96
N PHE A 91 -0.49 -3.68 -7.30
CA PHE A 91 -0.33 -5.14 -7.29
C PHE A 91 -0.43 -5.77 -8.66
N GLU A 92 -1.17 -5.18 -9.59
CA GLU A 92 -1.19 -5.66 -10.97
C GLU A 92 0.19 -5.49 -11.64
N SER A 93 0.90 -4.40 -11.32
CA SER A 93 2.28 -4.22 -11.75
C SER A 93 3.20 -5.25 -11.10
N PHE A 94 2.98 -5.66 -9.85
CA PHE A 94 3.81 -6.67 -9.18
C PHE A 94 3.61 -8.05 -9.82
N LYS A 95 2.36 -8.39 -10.14
CA LYS A 95 2.02 -9.62 -10.86
C LYS A 95 2.63 -9.68 -12.25
N LYS A 96 2.59 -8.57 -13.00
CA LYS A 96 3.11 -8.51 -14.38
C LYS A 96 4.63 -8.59 -14.47
N HIS A 97 5.34 -7.96 -13.54
CA HIS A 97 6.80 -7.82 -13.62
C HIS A 97 7.57 -8.72 -12.63
N GLY A 98 6.87 -9.38 -11.71
CA GLY A 98 7.46 -10.32 -10.76
C GLY A 98 7.47 -11.76 -11.26
N LYS A 99 8.29 -12.61 -10.65
CA LYS A 99 8.20 -14.06 -10.85
C LYS A 99 6.84 -14.56 -10.34
N ILE A 100 6.19 -15.45 -11.11
CA ILE A 100 4.86 -15.98 -10.75
C ILE A 100 4.82 -16.63 -9.36
N GLN A 101 5.91 -17.27 -8.94
CA GLN A 101 6.03 -17.89 -7.61
C GLN A 101 6.03 -16.82 -6.50
N HIS A 102 6.73 -15.69 -6.70
CA HIS A 102 6.73 -14.57 -5.76
C HIS A 102 5.34 -13.94 -5.68
N TRP A 103 4.67 -13.77 -6.82
CA TRP A 103 3.30 -13.25 -6.85
C TRP A 103 2.34 -14.17 -6.09
N LYS A 104 2.40 -15.49 -6.31
CA LYS A 104 1.56 -16.45 -5.56
C LYS A 104 1.76 -16.31 -4.05
N LEU A 105 3.01 -16.22 -3.60
CA LEU A 105 3.33 -16.04 -2.19
C LEU A 105 2.84 -14.70 -1.63
N LEU A 106 3.00 -13.60 -2.39
CA LEU A 106 2.46 -12.29 -2.01
C LEU A 106 0.95 -12.31 -1.89
N TYR A 107 0.25 -12.86 -2.88
CA TYR A 107 -1.19 -12.93 -2.91
C TYR A 107 -1.75 -13.77 -1.75
N GLN A 108 -1.12 -14.92 -1.44
CA GLN A 108 -1.49 -15.76 -0.30
C GLN A 108 -1.35 -15.04 1.05
N ASN A 109 -0.33 -14.18 1.20
CA ASN A 109 -0.08 -13.43 2.42
C ASN A 109 -0.78 -12.06 2.46
N MET A 110 -1.47 -11.68 1.38
CA MET A 110 -2.15 -10.39 1.25
C MET A 110 -3.39 -10.37 2.17
N PRO A 111 -3.63 -9.28 2.91
CA PRO A 111 -4.87 -9.09 3.66
C PRO A 111 -6.11 -9.25 2.78
N VAL A 112 -7.15 -9.88 3.33
CA VAL A 112 -8.39 -10.20 2.59
C VAL A 112 -9.06 -8.94 2.03
N SER A 113 -9.04 -7.83 2.79
CA SER A 113 -9.49 -6.50 2.36
C SER A 113 -8.87 -6.10 1.01
N PHE A 114 -7.55 -6.19 0.91
CA PHE A 114 -6.83 -5.86 -0.31
C PHE A 114 -7.03 -6.86 -1.44
N GLN A 115 -7.19 -8.16 -1.14
CA GLN A 115 -7.53 -9.15 -2.16
C GLN A 115 -8.88 -8.84 -2.81
N ILE A 116 -9.89 -8.49 -2.00
CA ILE A 116 -11.23 -8.12 -2.48
C ILE A 116 -11.12 -6.92 -3.43
N ILE A 117 -10.49 -5.83 -2.97
CA ILE A 117 -10.34 -4.59 -3.74
C ILE A 117 -9.57 -4.84 -5.05
N TYR A 118 -8.46 -5.57 -4.99
CA TYR A 118 -7.66 -5.94 -6.16
C TYR A 118 -8.47 -6.75 -7.18
N ASN A 119 -9.25 -7.73 -6.72
CA ASN A 119 -10.06 -8.56 -7.60
C ASN A 119 -11.21 -7.78 -8.23
N GLU A 120 -11.86 -6.89 -7.49
CA GLU A 120 -12.88 -5.99 -8.04
C GLU A 120 -12.27 -5.04 -9.09
N GLN A 121 -11.13 -4.41 -8.80
CA GLN A 121 -10.42 -3.58 -9.78
C GLN A 121 -10.12 -4.35 -11.08
N ARG A 122 -9.74 -5.62 -11.00
CA ARG A 122 -9.50 -6.46 -12.18
C ARG A 122 -10.76 -6.84 -12.94
N LYS A 123 -11.88 -7.09 -12.24
CA LYS A 123 -13.17 -7.30 -12.90
C LYS A 123 -13.59 -6.06 -13.67
N GLN A 124 -13.44 -4.88 -13.06
CA GLN A 124 -13.72 -3.61 -13.72
C GLN A 124 -12.81 -3.38 -14.93
N ASP A 125 -11.50 -3.63 -14.79
CA ASP A 125 -10.56 -3.54 -15.92
C ASP A 125 -10.97 -4.43 -17.11
N LYS A 126 -11.46 -5.64 -16.82
CA LYS A 126 -11.95 -6.56 -17.85
C LYS A 126 -13.21 -6.03 -18.54
N ILE A 127 -14.13 -5.45 -17.77
CA ILE A 127 -15.38 -4.89 -18.30
C ILE A 127 -15.09 -3.66 -19.16
N PHE A 128 -14.27 -2.73 -18.69
CA PHE A 128 -14.05 -1.45 -19.36
C PHE A 128 -12.97 -1.48 -20.44
N PHE A 129 -11.96 -2.34 -20.32
CA PHE A 129 -10.80 -2.35 -21.22
C PHE A 129 -10.55 -3.68 -21.92
N GLY A 130 -11.33 -4.73 -21.62
CA GLY A 130 -11.14 -6.07 -22.20
C GLY A 130 -9.80 -6.74 -21.84
N LYS A 131 -9.16 -6.29 -20.75
CA LYS A 131 -7.85 -6.76 -20.28
C LYS A 131 -7.96 -7.79 -19.15
#